data_AF-A0A1H6ALM2-F1
#
_entry.id   AF-A0A1H6ALM2-F1
#
_cell.length_a   1.000
_cell.length_b   1.000
_cell.length_c   1.000
_cell.angle_alpha   90.00
_cell.angle_beta   90.00
_cell.angle_gamma   90.00
#
_symmetry.space_group_name_H-M   'P 1'
#
loop_
_entity.id
_entity.type
_entity.pdbx_description
1 polymer ?
#
loop_
_entity_poly.entity_id
_entity_poly.type
_entity_poly.pdbx_seq_one_letter_code
_entity_poly.pdbx_strand_id
1 'polypeptide(L)'
;MTFWIQTGDPEVRDVGDEVVLDMGDALVALYPDHTERLVISWNRVPVVVNYCDDLRVFVDDIVDLLEELRSDGFVQAELTTGAADFFAVWSFRPEGENLVVDSRWDNIVGNYEFLLNERSRLIVRRTDFVAEWLKVIRRVVGDITAQSVSMEIDETFLRAKGLLADGGEAAGATGATGGV
;
A
#
# COMPACT_ATOMS: atom_id res chain seq x y z
N MET A 1 1.32 13.30 12.82
CA MET A 1 1.68 12.01 12.21
C MET A 1 2.73 12.25 11.15
N THR A 2 3.79 11.44 11.10
CA THR A 2 4.88 11.55 10.10
C THR A 2 4.57 10.77 8.82
N PHE A 3 3.72 9.75 8.93
CA PHE A 3 3.28 8.91 7.82
C PHE A 3 1.76 8.71 7.87
N TRP A 4 1.10 8.83 6.72
CA TRP A 4 -0.29 8.45 6.50
C TRP A 4 -0.57 8.35 5.00
N ILE A 5 -1.62 7.62 4.65
CA ILE A 5 -2.05 7.44 3.26
C ILE A 5 -3.53 7.82 3.13
N GLN A 6 -3.85 8.67 2.15
CA GLN A 6 -5.21 8.95 1.72
C GLN A 6 -5.46 8.22 0.40
N THR A 7 -6.39 7.27 0.42
CA THR A 7 -6.77 6.46 -0.75
C THR A 7 -7.68 7.20 -1.73
N GLY A 8 -8.32 8.28 -1.28
CA GLY A 8 -9.36 8.95 -2.08
C GLY A 8 -10.56 8.04 -2.35
N ASP A 9 -11.35 8.43 -3.35
CA ASP A 9 -12.46 7.68 -3.92
C ASP A 9 -12.32 7.62 -5.46
N PRO A 10 -11.33 6.88 -5.99
CA PRO A 10 -11.13 6.78 -7.43
C PRO A 10 -12.36 6.21 -8.14
N GLU A 11 -12.71 6.79 -9.28
CA GLU A 11 -13.61 6.21 -10.26
C GLU A 11 -13.12 4.82 -10.68
N VAL A 12 -14.06 3.88 -10.80
CA VAL A 12 -13.83 2.49 -11.18
C VAL A 12 -14.64 2.18 -12.43
N ARG A 13 -14.00 1.58 -13.42
CA ARG A 13 -14.62 1.09 -14.66
C ARG A 13 -15.22 -0.29 -14.45
N ASP A 14 -16.26 -0.56 -15.23
CA ASP A 14 -16.73 -1.92 -15.46
C ASP A 14 -15.74 -2.62 -16.42
N VAL A 15 -15.17 -3.73 -15.96
CA VAL A 15 -14.20 -4.54 -16.70
C VAL A 15 -14.92 -5.59 -17.56
N GLY A 16 -16.21 -5.86 -17.30
CA GLY A 16 -16.98 -6.88 -18.00
C GLY A 16 -16.41 -8.30 -17.80
N ASP A 17 -16.46 -9.10 -18.87
CA ASP A 17 -15.99 -10.51 -18.86
C ASP A 17 -14.50 -10.65 -19.23
N GLU A 18 -13.72 -9.56 -19.23
CA GLU A 18 -12.30 -9.62 -19.54
C GLU A 18 -11.52 -10.36 -18.44
N VAL A 19 -10.63 -11.26 -18.86
CA VAL A 19 -9.69 -11.94 -17.96
C VAL A 19 -8.36 -11.23 -18.05
N VAL A 20 -7.93 -10.63 -16.94
CA VAL A 20 -6.63 -9.97 -16.81
C VAL A 20 -5.58 -10.96 -16.31
N LEU A 21 -4.30 -10.65 -16.52
CA LEU A 21 -3.22 -11.56 -16.14
C LEU A 21 -3.09 -11.68 -14.62
N ASP A 22 -2.96 -10.55 -13.93
CA ASP A 22 -2.63 -10.47 -12.52
C ASP A 22 -3.26 -9.25 -11.82
N MET A 23 -2.87 -9.01 -10.56
CA MET A 23 -3.37 -7.90 -9.74
C MET A 23 -2.94 -6.52 -10.25
N GLY A 24 -1.76 -6.39 -10.86
CA GLY A 24 -1.30 -5.16 -11.47
C GLY A 24 -2.11 -4.82 -12.72
N ASP A 25 -2.38 -5.81 -13.58
CA ASP A 25 -3.23 -5.64 -14.75
C ASP A 25 -4.69 -5.36 -14.38
N ALA A 26 -5.19 -5.91 -13.27
CA ALA A 26 -6.51 -5.55 -12.75
C ALA A 26 -6.61 -4.06 -12.40
N LEU A 27 -5.55 -3.45 -11.84
CA LEU A 27 -5.52 -2.01 -11.57
C LEU A 27 -5.63 -1.19 -12.86
N VAL A 28 -4.96 -1.64 -13.94
CA VAL A 28 -5.04 -0.99 -15.26
C VAL A 28 -6.45 -1.05 -15.84
N ALA A 29 -7.09 -2.22 -15.74
CA ALA A 29 -8.45 -2.41 -16.25
C ALA A 29 -9.47 -1.58 -15.47
N LEU A 30 -9.34 -1.55 -14.14
CA LEU A 30 -10.30 -0.89 -13.24
C LEU A 30 -10.20 0.63 -13.25
N TYR A 31 -9.00 1.19 -13.15
CA TYR A 31 -8.85 2.61 -12.85
C TYR A 31 -8.56 3.44 -14.11
N PRO A 32 -9.36 4.47 -14.41
CA PRO A 32 -9.00 5.48 -15.40
C PRO A 32 -7.75 6.26 -14.98
N ASP A 33 -6.91 6.65 -15.95
CA ASP A 33 -5.72 7.49 -15.70
C ASP A 33 -6.05 8.82 -14.99
N HIS A 34 -7.22 9.40 -15.27
CA HIS A 34 -7.64 10.68 -14.70
C HIS A 34 -8.47 10.56 -13.41
N THR A 35 -8.42 9.40 -12.75
CA THR A 35 -9.11 9.17 -11.48
C THR A 35 -8.45 9.88 -10.30
N GLU A 36 -9.10 9.90 -9.13
CA GLU A 36 -8.49 10.44 -7.92
C GLU A 36 -7.23 9.63 -7.57
N ARG A 37 -6.15 10.35 -7.22
CA ARG A 37 -4.86 9.74 -6.94
C ARG A 37 -4.70 9.43 -5.46
N LEU A 38 -3.94 8.37 -5.17
CA LEU A 38 -3.45 8.05 -3.85
C LEU A 38 -2.47 9.13 -3.39
N VAL A 39 -2.55 9.55 -2.12
CA VAL A 39 -1.57 10.49 -1.52
C VAL A 39 -0.89 9.84 -0.33
N ILE A 40 0.43 9.72 -0.38
CA ILE A 40 1.29 9.29 0.71
C ILE A 40 1.92 10.55 1.34
N SER A 41 1.67 10.80 2.62
CA SER A 41 2.41 11.86 3.33
C SER A 41 3.67 11.27 3.95
N TRP A 42 4.84 11.57 3.38
CA TRP A 42 6.14 11.16 3.90
C TRP A 42 6.83 12.31 4.65
N ASN A 43 6.94 12.23 5.98
CA ASN A 43 7.50 13.31 6.81
C ASN A 43 6.91 14.70 6.49
N ARG A 44 5.58 14.73 6.29
CA ARG A 44 4.77 15.91 5.90
C ARG A 44 5.06 16.45 4.50
N VAL A 45 5.72 15.67 3.65
CA VAL A 45 5.84 15.93 2.22
C VAL A 45 4.84 15.02 1.51
N PRO A 46 3.80 15.57 0.86
CA PRO A 46 2.85 14.74 0.13
C PRO A 46 3.52 14.19 -1.13
N VAL A 47 3.25 12.92 -1.43
CA VAL A 47 3.66 12.24 -2.64
C VAL A 47 2.42 11.63 -3.27
N VAL A 48 2.22 11.87 -4.55
CA VAL A 48 1.02 11.45 -5.29
C VAL A 48 1.36 10.21 -6.11
N VAL A 49 0.46 9.23 -6.10
CA VAL A 49 0.62 7.94 -6.78
C VAL A 49 -0.64 7.66 -7.62
N ASN A 50 -0.45 7.37 -8.91
CA ASN A 50 -1.52 6.95 -9.80
C ASN A 50 -1.86 5.46 -9.55
N TYR A 51 -3.15 5.12 -9.52
CA TYR A 51 -3.61 3.74 -9.36
C TYR A 51 -3.25 2.84 -10.54
N CYS A 52 -3.51 3.26 -11.78
CA CYS A 52 -3.31 2.43 -12.97
C CYS A 52 -1.87 2.45 -13.48
N ASP A 53 -1.13 3.53 -13.26
CA ASP A 53 0.22 3.67 -13.83
C ASP A 53 1.32 3.33 -12.82
N ASP A 54 1.23 3.88 -11.60
CA ASP A 54 2.28 3.74 -10.60
C ASP A 54 2.05 2.52 -9.70
N LEU A 55 0.89 2.46 -9.03
CA LEU A 55 0.61 1.43 -8.02
C LEU A 55 0.67 0.03 -8.62
N ARG A 56 0.25 -0.15 -9.88
CA ARG A 56 0.34 -1.45 -10.57
C ARG A 56 1.74 -2.05 -10.61
N VAL A 57 2.78 -1.23 -10.55
CA VAL A 57 4.16 -1.68 -10.73
C VAL A 57 4.68 -2.37 -9.48
N PHE A 58 4.18 -1.97 -8.30
CA PHE A 58 4.73 -2.41 -7.02
C PHE A 58 3.65 -2.88 -6.03
N VAL A 59 2.39 -3.02 -6.45
CA VAL A 59 1.30 -3.50 -5.58
C VAL A 59 1.62 -4.89 -5.03
N ASP A 60 2.23 -5.75 -5.83
CA ASP A 60 2.63 -7.09 -5.44
C ASP A 60 3.75 -7.05 -4.38
N ASP A 61 4.78 -6.21 -4.60
CA ASP A 61 5.85 -5.99 -3.63
C ASP A 61 5.33 -5.41 -2.31
N ILE A 62 4.25 -4.62 -2.34
CA ILE A 62 3.60 -4.13 -1.12
C ILE A 62 2.92 -5.27 -0.37
N VAL A 63 2.25 -6.20 -1.06
CA VAL A 63 1.65 -7.38 -0.41
C VAL A 63 2.74 -8.21 0.27
N ASP A 64 3.83 -8.48 -0.43
CA ASP A 64 5.01 -9.18 0.11
C ASP A 64 5.57 -8.48 1.35
N LEU A 65 5.83 -7.17 1.23
CA LEU A 65 6.34 -6.35 2.32
C LEU A 65 5.40 -6.38 3.54
N LEU A 66 4.07 -6.34 3.34
CA LEU A 66 3.13 -6.36 4.44
C LEU A 66 3.09 -7.69 5.18
N GLU A 67 3.27 -8.81 4.48
CA GLU A 67 3.41 -10.12 5.11
C GLU A 67 4.71 -10.22 5.92
N GLU A 68 5.83 -9.77 5.35
CA GLU A 68 7.11 -9.71 6.05
C GLU A 68 7.02 -8.81 7.29
N LEU A 69 6.45 -7.62 7.14
CA LEU A 69 6.17 -6.68 8.22
C LEU A 69 5.09 -7.16 9.18
N ARG A 70 4.53 -8.37 9.05
CA ARG A 70 3.68 -8.99 10.08
C ARG A 70 4.30 -10.24 10.69
N SER A 71 5.38 -10.75 10.11
CA SER A 71 6.14 -11.88 10.65
C SER A 71 6.89 -11.52 11.93
N ASP A 72 6.85 -12.40 12.93
CA ASP A 72 7.64 -12.28 14.16
C ASP A 72 9.15 -12.31 13.91
N GLY A 73 9.58 -12.85 12.76
CA GLY A 73 10.98 -12.97 12.35
C GLY A 73 11.51 -11.84 11.46
N PHE A 74 10.79 -10.73 11.32
CA PHE A 74 11.20 -9.62 10.45
C PHE A 74 12.57 -9.03 10.87
N VAL A 75 13.53 -9.01 9.94
CA VAL A 75 14.88 -8.46 10.16
C VAL A 75 15.11 -7.21 9.34
N GLN A 76 14.84 -7.28 8.03
CA GLN A 76 14.97 -6.18 7.09
C GLN A 76 14.19 -6.51 5.81
N ALA A 77 13.81 -5.48 5.07
CA ALA A 77 13.28 -5.60 3.71
C ALA A 77 13.76 -4.42 2.86
N GLU A 78 13.69 -4.58 1.55
CA GLU A 78 13.87 -3.50 0.59
C GLU A 78 12.73 -3.54 -0.42
N LEU A 79 12.18 -2.38 -0.76
CA LEU A 79 11.17 -2.24 -1.80
C LEU A 79 11.63 -1.17 -2.78
N THR A 80 11.60 -1.51 -4.08
CA THR A 80 11.77 -0.53 -5.15
C THR A 80 10.45 -0.38 -5.88
N THR A 81 9.90 0.83 -5.85
CA THR A 81 8.57 1.13 -6.43
C THR A 81 8.56 1.03 -7.96
N GLY A 82 9.70 1.29 -8.62
CA GLY A 82 9.93 0.97 -10.03
C GLY A 82 9.10 1.74 -11.07
N ALA A 83 8.06 2.46 -10.65
CA ALA A 83 7.18 3.18 -11.55
C ALA A 83 7.88 4.39 -12.17
N ALA A 84 7.47 4.74 -13.39
CA ALA A 84 8.11 5.82 -14.14
C ALA A 84 8.00 7.16 -13.40
N ASP A 85 6.81 7.50 -12.90
CA ASP A 85 6.53 8.79 -12.25
C ASP A 85 6.51 8.71 -10.70
N PHE A 86 6.79 7.53 -10.17
CA PHE A 86 6.94 7.24 -8.75
C PHE A 86 8.07 6.25 -8.53
N PHE A 87 9.31 6.72 -8.67
CA PHE A 87 10.52 5.93 -8.47
C PHE A 87 11.21 6.30 -7.15
N ALA A 88 11.21 5.32 -6.25
CA ALA A 88 11.86 5.36 -4.95
C ALA A 88 12.31 3.97 -4.50
N VAL A 89 13.37 3.95 -3.69
CA VAL A 89 13.88 2.77 -2.99
C VAL A 89 13.68 2.99 -1.48
N TRP A 90 13.07 2.02 -0.81
CA TRP A 90 12.81 2.04 0.63
C TRP A 90 13.50 0.85 1.30
N SER A 91 14.31 1.10 2.32
CA SER A 91 14.94 0.08 3.15
C SER A 91 14.34 0.10 4.55
N PHE A 92 13.90 -1.06 5.01
CA PHE A 92 13.13 -1.23 6.23
C PHE A 92 13.93 -2.00 7.27
N ARG A 93 13.89 -1.54 8.52
CA ARG A 93 14.49 -2.25 9.65
C ARG A 93 13.69 -2.00 10.95
N PRO A 94 13.52 -3.02 11.80
CA PRO A 94 12.82 -2.85 13.07
C PRO A 94 13.68 -2.09 14.07
N GLU A 95 13.04 -1.25 14.89
CA GLU A 95 13.64 -0.56 16.04
C GLU A 95 12.63 -0.60 17.21
N GLY A 96 12.60 -1.73 17.91
CA GLY A 96 11.57 -1.99 18.92
C GLY A 96 10.18 -2.12 18.28
N GLU A 97 9.21 -1.35 18.76
CA GLU A 97 7.86 -1.25 18.17
C GLU A 97 7.82 -0.38 16.90
N ASN A 98 8.90 0.36 16.64
CA ASN A 98 9.01 1.23 15.48
C ASN A 98 9.61 0.48 14.29
N LEU A 99 9.28 1.00 13.12
CA LEU A 99 9.89 0.70 11.85
C LEU A 99 10.70 1.93 11.42
N VAL A 100 11.98 1.73 11.16
CA VAL A 100 12.84 2.72 10.52
C VAL A 100 12.82 2.43 9.04
N VAL A 101 12.44 3.43 8.26
CA VAL A 101 12.45 3.38 6.79
C VAL A 101 13.39 4.44 6.27
N ASP A 102 14.52 4.00 5.70
CA ASP A 102 15.44 4.86 4.99
C ASP A 102 15.04 4.87 3.51
N SER A 103 14.84 6.04 2.91
CA SER A 103 14.36 6.16 1.53
C SER A 103 15.31 6.94 0.62
N ARG A 104 15.31 6.59 -0.66
CA ARG A 104 15.89 7.38 -1.75
C ARG A 104 14.81 7.61 -2.79
N TRP A 105 14.59 8.87 -3.15
CA TRP A 105 13.59 9.32 -4.12
C TRP A 105 14.31 9.82 -5.36
N ASP A 106 14.04 9.22 -6.53
CA ASP A 106 14.78 9.52 -7.76
C ASP A 106 13.89 10.19 -8.83
N ASN A 107 12.60 9.81 -8.93
CA ASN A 107 11.66 10.46 -9.85
C ASN A 107 10.25 10.51 -9.25
N ILE A 108 9.72 11.71 -9.03
CA ILE A 108 8.41 11.93 -8.43
C ILE A 108 7.69 13.04 -9.18
N VAL A 109 6.40 12.81 -9.45
CA VAL A 109 5.52 13.86 -10.01
C VAL A 109 5.64 15.16 -9.20
N GLY A 110 6.11 16.21 -9.87
CA GLY A 110 6.32 17.54 -9.30
C GLY A 110 7.77 17.91 -9.01
N ASN A 111 8.73 16.99 -9.21
CA ASN A 111 10.18 17.25 -9.15
C ASN A 111 10.65 17.85 -7.81
N TYR A 112 10.12 17.34 -6.69
CA TYR A 112 10.48 17.76 -5.32
C TYR A 112 11.20 16.66 -4.53
N GLU A 113 11.89 15.75 -5.22
CA GLU A 113 12.69 14.67 -4.65
C GLU A 113 13.72 15.20 -3.66
N PHE A 114 14.25 16.40 -3.88
CA PHE A 114 15.20 17.04 -2.96
C PHE A 114 14.61 17.18 -1.54
N LEU A 115 13.33 17.57 -1.40
CA LEU A 115 12.67 17.69 -0.08
C LEU A 115 12.46 16.32 0.56
N LEU A 116 12.11 15.33 -0.25
CA LEU A 116 11.89 13.95 0.20
C LEU A 116 13.21 13.33 0.67
N ASN A 117 14.30 13.55 -0.06
CA ASN A 117 15.64 13.05 0.27
C ASN A 117 16.25 13.77 1.49
N GLU A 118 15.99 15.08 1.67
CA GLU A 118 16.31 15.80 2.92
C GLU A 118 15.58 15.22 4.13
N ARG A 119 14.43 14.57 3.92
CA ARG A 119 13.58 13.94 4.94
C ARG A 119 13.44 12.43 4.70
N SER A 120 14.51 11.81 4.23
CA SER A 120 14.55 10.42 3.75
C SER A 120 14.26 9.38 4.83
N ARG A 121 14.61 9.66 6.08
CA ARG A 121 14.38 8.74 7.20
C ARG A 121 12.99 8.94 7.82
N LEU A 122 12.15 7.92 7.72
CA LEU A 122 10.88 7.82 8.43
C LEU A 122 11.04 6.92 9.65
N ILE A 123 10.52 7.37 10.80
CA ILE A 123 10.34 6.54 12.00
C ILE A 123 8.86 6.57 12.33
N VAL A 124 8.25 5.39 12.38
CA VAL A 124 6.81 5.20 12.56
C VAL A 124 6.57 3.90 13.30
N ARG A 125 5.46 3.74 14.03
CA ARG A 125 5.12 2.42 14.57
C ARG A 125 4.91 1.44 13.43
N ARG A 126 5.42 0.22 13.59
CA ARG A 126 5.25 -0.86 12.59
C ARG A 126 3.77 -1.09 12.30
N THR A 127 2.93 -1.11 13.34
CA THR A 127 1.48 -1.26 13.22
C THR A 127 0.81 -0.12 12.43
N ASP A 128 1.26 1.11 12.64
CA ASP A 128 0.68 2.27 11.96
C ASP A 128 1.04 2.24 10.46
N PHE A 129 2.30 1.93 10.12
CA PHE A 129 2.71 1.78 8.72
C PHE A 129 1.91 0.70 7.99
N VAL A 130 1.78 -0.48 8.61
CA VAL A 130 0.99 -1.60 8.08
C VAL A 130 -0.48 -1.19 7.93
N ALA A 131 -1.06 -0.54 8.94
CA ALA A 131 -2.47 -0.12 8.89
C ALA A 131 -2.77 0.86 7.76
N GLU A 132 -1.87 1.81 7.48
CA GLU A 132 -2.04 2.77 6.38
C GLU A 132 -2.02 2.07 5.01
N TRP A 133 -1.09 1.15 4.78
CA TRP A 133 -1.06 0.37 3.53
C TRP A 133 -2.22 -0.60 3.39
N LEU A 134 -2.69 -1.20 4.49
CA LEU A 134 -3.91 -2.03 4.47
C LEU A 134 -5.16 -1.24 4.07
N LYS A 135 -5.19 0.10 4.18
CA LYS A 135 -6.28 0.91 3.60
C LYS A 135 -6.25 0.84 2.08
N VAL A 136 -5.06 0.94 1.48
CA VAL A 136 -4.86 0.86 0.02
C VAL A 136 -5.26 -0.53 -0.46
N ILE A 137 -4.73 -1.58 0.18
CA ILE A 137 -5.06 -2.98 -0.17
C ILE A 137 -6.56 -3.23 -0.03
N ARG A 138 -7.21 -2.72 1.02
CA ARG A 138 -8.66 -2.84 1.18
C ARG A 138 -9.44 -2.20 0.04
N ARG A 139 -9.02 -1.02 -0.43
CA ARG A 139 -9.66 -0.34 -1.56
C ARG A 139 -9.51 -1.18 -2.83
N VAL A 140 -8.28 -1.53 -3.18
CA VAL A 140 -7.98 -2.30 -4.39
C VAL A 140 -8.71 -3.64 -4.41
N VAL A 141 -8.61 -4.42 -3.33
CA VAL A 141 -9.30 -5.71 -3.22
C VAL A 141 -10.83 -5.54 -3.26
N GLY A 142 -11.35 -4.49 -2.63
CA GLY A 142 -12.77 -4.17 -2.64
C GLY A 142 -13.28 -3.90 -4.05
N ASP A 143 -12.56 -3.09 -4.82
CA ASP A 143 -12.96 -2.69 -6.17
C ASP A 143 -12.84 -3.87 -7.15
N ILE A 144 -11.76 -4.65 -7.07
CA ILE A 144 -11.60 -5.92 -7.82
C ILE A 144 -12.76 -6.88 -7.54
N THR A 145 -13.13 -7.05 -6.26
CA THR A 145 -14.22 -7.94 -5.86
C THR A 145 -15.58 -7.42 -6.33
N ALA A 146 -15.82 -6.10 -6.20
CA ALA A 146 -17.07 -5.47 -6.58
C ALA A 146 -17.33 -5.55 -8.10
N GLN A 147 -16.27 -5.40 -8.91
CA GLN A 147 -16.36 -5.55 -10.37
C GLN A 147 -16.22 -7.00 -10.85
N SER A 148 -16.09 -7.97 -9.94
CA SER A 148 -15.93 -9.39 -10.26
C SER A 148 -14.81 -9.67 -11.27
N VAL A 149 -13.69 -8.93 -11.20
CA VAL A 149 -12.59 -9.06 -12.16
C VAL A 149 -12.01 -10.47 -12.12
N SER A 150 -11.93 -11.10 -13.29
CA SER A 150 -11.35 -12.43 -13.45
C SER A 150 -9.84 -12.32 -13.72
N MET A 151 -9.04 -13.13 -13.04
CA MET A 151 -7.58 -13.15 -13.16
C MET A 151 -7.07 -14.53 -13.57
N GLU A 152 -6.03 -14.60 -14.41
CA GLU A 152 -5.32 -15.86 -14.68
C GLU A 152 -4.40 -16.25 -13.51
N ILE A 153 -3.76 -15.26 -12.88
CA ILE A 153 -2.84 -15.42 -11.76
C ILE A 153 -3.38 -14.61 -10.58
N ASP A 154 -4.05 -15.28 -9.64
CA ASP A 154 -4.73 -14.63 -8.51
C ASP A 154 -3.98 -14.75 -7.17
N GLU A 155 -2.76 -15.29 -7.16
CA GLU A 155 -2.01 -15.58 -5.93
C GLU A 155 -1.84 -14.32 -5.06
N THR A 156 -1.34 -13.22 -5.64
CA THR A 156 -1.14 -11.95 -4.92
C THR A 156 -2.47 -11.38 -4.42
N PHE A 157 -3.54 -11.49 -5.21
CA PHE A 157 -4.87 -11.05 -4.82
C PHE A 157 -5.44 -11.87 -3.64
N LEU A 158 -5.26 -13.19 -3.65
CA LEU A 158 -5.68 -14.06 -2.55
C LEU A 158 -4.89 -13.78 -1.27
N ARG A 159 -3.57 -13.56 -1.38
CA ARG A 159 -2.71 -13.14 -0.27
C ARG A 159 -3.13 -11.78 0.31
N ALA A 160 -3.41 -10.81 -0.56
CA ALA A 160 -3.97 -9.52 -0.18
C ALA A 160 -5.30 -9.65 0.59
N LYS A 161 -6.19 -10.56 0.16
CA LYS A 161 -7.42 -10.87 0.91
C LYS A 161 -7.14 -11.48 2.28
N GLY A 162 -6.17 -12.40 2.37
CA GLY A 162 -5.72 -12.99 3.64
C GLY A 162 -5.24 -11.94 4.63
N LEU A 163 -4.40 -11.00 4.16
CA LEU A 163 -3.91 -9.88 4.97
C LEU A 163 -5.05 -9.07 5.60
N LEU A 164 -6.13 -8.82 4.84
CA LEU A 164 -7.30 -8.07 5.29
C LEU A 164 -8.16 -8.83 6.30
N ALA A 165 -8.26 -10.17 6.16
CA ALA A 165 -9.01 -11.01 7.09
C ALA A 165 -8.35 -11.04 8.48
N ASP A 166 -7.02 -11.20 8.51
CA ASP A 166 -6.25 -11.30 9.76
C ASP A 166 -6.14 -9.95 10.50
N GLY A 167 -6.37 -8.83 9.80
CA GLY A 167 -6.41 -7.49 10.40
C GLY A 167 -7.72 -7.16 11.12
N GLY A 168 -8.75 -8.01 11.00
CA GLY A 168 -10.10 -7.80 11.55
C GLY A 168 -10.29 -8.17 13.02
N GLU A 169 -9.39 -8.96 13.62
CA GLU A 169 -9.57 -9.47 15.00
C GLU A 169 -9.12 -8.50 16.10
N ALA A 170 -8.37 -7.43 15.79
CA ALA A 170 -7.85 -6.52 16.82
C ALA A 170 -8.87 -5.48 17.34
N ALA A 171 -10.08 -5.40 16.78
CA ALA A 171 -11.08 -4.39 17.13
C ALA A 171 -12.22 -4.89 18.07
N GLY A 172 -12.11 -6.10 18.63
CA GLY A 172 -13.22 -6.79 19.31
C GLY A 172 -12.98 -7.28 20.74
N ALA A 173 -11.98 -6.79 21.47
CA ALA A 173 -11.75 -7.22 22.85
C ALA A 173 -11.36 -6.07 23.79
N THR A 174 -12.30 -5.17 24.07
CA THR A 174 -12.23 -4.34 25.29
C THR A 174 -13.65 -4.00 25.74
N GLY A 175 -14.19 -4.82 26.65
CA GLY A 175 -15.49 -4.52 27.25
C GLY A 175 -16.12 -5.69 27.98
N ALA A 176 -15.54 -6.12 29.10
CA ALA A 176 -16.29 -6.68 30.24
C ALA A 176 -15.35 -7.03 31.40
N THR A 177 -14.89 -6.02 32.15
CA THR A 177 -14.58 -6.18 33.57
C THR A 177 -15.09 -4.98 34.34
N GLY A 178 -16.32 -5.09 34.84
CA GLY A 178 -16.90 -4.12 35.76
C GLY A 178 -18.33 -4.49 36.10
N GLY A 179 -18.57 -5.00 37.31
CA GLY A 179 -19.90 -5.02 37.89
C GLY A 179 -20.23 -6.15 38.85
N VAL A 180 -19.79 -5.97 40.11
CA VAL A 180 -20.31 -6.49 41.40
C VAL A 180 -20.10 -7.97 41.70
#